data_AF-A0A8H2W2H0-F1
#
_entry.id   AF-A0A8H2W2H0-F1
#
_cell.length_a   1.000
_cell.length_b   1.000
_cell.length_c   1.000
_cell.angle_alpha   90.00
_cell.angle_beta   90.00
_cell.angle_gamma   90.00
#
_symmetry.space_group_name_H-M   'P 1'
#
loop_
_entity.id
_entity.type
_entity.pdbx_description
1 polymer ?
#
loop_
_entity_poly.entity_id
_entity_poly.type
_entity_poly.pdbx_seq_one_letter_code
_entity_poly.pdbx_strand_id
1 'polypeptide(L)'
;MASNLQPSTSYTHNTYNILRHIDHIKTKFRTLFHKHIMSRLRIPKLIPDGLEEADRAIYQKIIDTVGDLRKENFVIPHVVVITDLGKDYDDLTAMIVLKELHRLGAIKLEGFVANLFPADKRAHLGRRALDLLGLQDVPVGEGTKGTDDPAKSQYYEFPPNVMGKEPYPIQPEGLKCLMDIKAKAESEGFKLTFCLISSLQDICEFERQLQPQDLLQPHPLKQITAKVVLQGAYNLENCPGPQRRSILKADRIAANNDFNWPAAEAFHSFLDREKVPSVVYTKTAAYDSYLRPSIFEDMSKTGQALGIALKGIEGPQNTRFYEGSCNMVGGKPAPFMPGRDQQWFLSRRTHYFDNRKRESNPELLPKGAEILKYCKVIVYDALAALGTLPEAILDALDVLENPNYEKQPAHNELHRVVGIKPEKNWESATQDDLDKARSFKDEENPFKSPASTTGNMKKVLEALLMGAMLDCKSRGIGYESVDESGVNKAK
;
A
#
# COMPACT_ATOMS: atom_id res chain seq x y z
N MET A 1 -22.22 -75.72 19.68
CA MET A 1 -20.75 -75.64 19.87
C MET A 1 -20.33 -74.23 19.48
N ALA A 2 -20.13 -73.36 20.47
CA ALA A 2 -19.75 -71.97 20.29
C ALA A 2 -18.24 -71.82 20.54
N SER A 3 -17.51 -71.27 19.57
CA SER A 3 -16.08 -71.00 19.64
C SER A 3 -15.83 -69.51 19.86
N ASN A 4 -15.27 -69.17 21.02
CA ASN A 4 -14.80 -67.84 21.39
C ASN A 4 -13.49 -67.50 20.66
N LEU A 5 -13.46 -66.38 19.93
CA LEU A 5 -12.24 -65.73 19.44
C LEU A 5 -12.14 -64.36 20.11
N GLN A 6 -11.11 -64.17 20.93
CA GLN A 6 -10.76 -62.85 21.51
C GLN A 6 -9.84 -62.07 20.54
N PRO A 7 -10.05 -60.75 20.38
CA PRO A 7 -9.17 -59.91 19.57
C PRO A 7 -7.89 -59.53 20.33
N SER A 8 -6.75 -59.69 19.67
CA SER A 8 -5.42 -59.34 20.19
C SER A 8 -5.22 -57.83 20.25
N THR A 9 -5.05 -57.29 21.46
CA THR A 9 -4.89 -55.85 21.76
C THR A 9 -3.45 -55.34 21.75
N SER A 10 -2.47 -56.06 21.17
CA SER A 10 -1.05 -55.73 21.35
C SER A 10 -0.42 -54.75 20.34
N TYR A 11 -1.14 -54.31 19.30
CA TYR A 11 -0.54 -53.49 18.22
C TYR A 11 -0.73 -51.97 18.34
N THR A 12 -1.65 -51.48 19.18
CA THR A 12 -1.96 -50.04 19.28
C THR A 12 -1.07 -49.26 20.24
N HIS A 13 -0.33 -49.94 21.13
CA HIS A 13 0.52 -49.26 22.12
C HIS A 13 1.89 -48.82 21.56
N ASN A 14 2.37 -49.45 20.48
CA ASN A 14 3.71 -49.17 19.96
C ASN A 14 3.74 -47.94 19.02
N THR A 15 2.69 -47.75 18.21
CA THR A 15 2.55 -46.59 17.30
C THR A 15 2.38 -45.27 18.05
N TYR A 16 1.70 -45.25 19.19
CA TYR A 16 1.48 -44.04 19.98
C TYR A 16 2.79 -43.50 20.59
N ASN A 17 3.69 -44.39 21.01
CA ASN A 17 4.99 -44.01 21.57
C ASN A 17 5.95 -43.46 20.50
N ILE A 18 5.91 -44.01 19.28
CA ILE A 18 6.72 -43.52 18.16
C ILE A 18 6.32 -42.09 17.76
N LEU A 19 5.02 -41.81 17.65
CA LEU A 19 4.52 -40.47 17.30
C LEU A 19 4.91 -39.42 18.36
N ARG A 20 4.79 -39.75 19.65
CA ARG A 20 5.23 -38.86 20.75
C ARG A 20 6.74 -38.59 20.70
N HIS A 21 7.54 -39.57 20.31
CA HIS A 21 8.98 -39.42 20.19
C HIS A 21 9.37 -38.53 19.00
N ILE A 22 8.66 -38.66 17.87
CA ILE A 22 8.84 -37.79 16.69
C ILE A 22 8.49 -36.33 17.01
N ASP A 23 7.37 -36.07 17.71
CA ASP A 23 6.99 -34.71 18.09
C ASP A 23 7.96 -34.10 19.11
N HIS A 24 8.48 -34.90 20.04
CA HIS A 24 9.51 -34.45 20.97
C HIS A 24 10.82 -34.09 20.24
N ILE A 25 11.25 -34.92 19.28
CA ILE A 25 12.45 -34.67 18.46
C ILE A 25 12.27 -33.41 17.59
N LYS A 26 11.11 -33.25 16.93
CA LYS A 26 10.79 -32.05 16.12
C LYS A 26 10.81 -30.78 16.97
N THR A 27 10.23 -30.83 18.17
CA THR A 27 10.22 -29.69 19.09
C THR A 27 11.63 -29.33 19.53
N LYS A 28 12.43 -30.31 19.95
CA LYS A 28 13.81 -30.12 20.43
C LYS A 28 14.76 -29.63 19.32
N PHE A 29 14.61 -30.14 18.10
CA PHE A 29 15.34 -29.66 16.93
C PHE A 29 14.94 -28.23 16.57
N ARG A 30 13.65 -27.88 16.59
CA ARG A 30 13.20 -26.49 16.42
C ARG A 30 13.86 -25.59 17.46
N THR A 31 13.89 -25.97 18.74
CA THR A 31 14.47 -25.13 19.79
C THR A 31 15.99 -24.98 19.66
N LEU A 32 16.71 -26.06 19.38
CA LEU A 32 18.18 -26.05 19.23
C LEU A 32 18.63 -25.31 17.97
N PHE A 33 17.93 -25.51 16.85
CA PHE A 33 18.21 -24.83 15.59
C PHE A 33 17.95 -23.32 15.70
N HIS A 34 16.86 -22.92 16.38
CA HIS A 34 16.59 -21.52 16.68
C HIS A 34 17.67 -20.90 17.58
N LYS A 35 18.12 -21.61 18.62
CA LYS A 35 19.13 -21.10 19.56
C LYS A 35 20.52 -20.95 18.92
N HIS A 36 20.90 -21.86 18.01
CA HIS A 36 22.22 -21.85 17.36
C HIS A 36 22.31 -20.86 16.19
N ILE A 37 21.21 -20.63 15.46
CA ILE A 37 21.13 -19.61 14.41
C ILE A 37 21.09 -18.20 15.02
N MET A 38 20.32 -18.02 16.10
CA MET A 38 20.22 -16.71 16.77
C MET A 38 21.53 -16.27 17.44
N SER A 39 22.44 -17.19 17.80
CA SER A 39 23.72 -16.82 18.42
C SER A 39 24.83 -16.42 17.43
N ARG A 40 24.63 -16.62 16.12
CA ARG A 40 25.62 -16.26 15.08
C ARG A 40 25.12 -15.23 14.07
N LEU A 41 23.81 -15.01 13.98
CA LEU A 41 23.27 -13.86 13.27
C LEU A 41 23.41 -12.64 14.18
N ARG A 42 24.28 -11.69 13.81
CA ARG A 42 24.17 -10.33 14.34
C ARG A 42 22.75 -9.89 14.04
N ILE A 43 21.92 -9.77 15.08
CA ILE A 43 20.56 -9.25 14.94
C ILE A 43 20.72 -7.90 14.23
N PRO A 44 20.15 -7.73 13.03
CA PRO A 44 20.27 -6.48 12.30
C PRO A 44 19.84 -5.35 13.22
N LYS A 45 20.58 -4.25 13.20
CA LYS A 45 20.18 -3.07 13.97
C LYS A 45 18.82 -2.62 13.46
N LEU A 46 17.79 -2.75 14.30
CA LEU A 46 16.41 -2.49 13.87
C LEU A 46 16.15 -0.99 13.65
N ILE A 47 16.91 -0.11 14.28
CA ILE A 47 16.83 1.34 14.07
C ILE A 47 18.05 1.81 13.27
N PRO A 48 17.86 2.27 12.02
CA PRO A 48 18.94 2.77 11.18
C PRO A 48 19.68 3.97 11.81
N ASP A 49 20.99 4.03 11.58
CA ASP A 49 21.79 5.20 11.95
C ASP A 49 21.46 6.40 11.04
N GLY A 50 21.51 7.61 11.60
CA GLY A 50 21.27 8.86 10.87
C GLY A 50 19.82 9.36 10.88
N LEU A 51 18.88 8.59 11.44
CA LEU A 51 17.52 9.07 11.72
C LEU A 51 17.53 10.17 12.79
N GLU A 52 16.59 11.12 12.71
CA GLU A 52 16.37 12.11 13.77
C GLU A 52 15.75 11.48 15.02
N GLU A 53 15.79 12.16 16.17
CA GLU A 53 15.26 11.61 17.42
C GLU A 53 13.75 11.30 17.34
N ALA A 54 12.98 12.16 16.68
CA ALA A 54 11.55 11.94 16.47
C ALA A 54 11.27 10.69 15.63
N ASP A 55 12.07 10.45 14.59
CA ASP A 55 11.95 9.27 13.74
C ASP A 55 12.36 8.01 14.50
N ARG A 56 13.44 8.08 15.30
CA ARG A 56 13.87 6.97 16.18
C ARG A 56 12.77 6.57 17.16
N ALA A 57 12.06 7.54 17.73
CA ALA A 57 10.94 7.27 18.62
C ALA A 57 9.79 6.52 17.92
N ILE A 58 9.50 6.83 16.65
CA ILE A 58 8.52 6.09 15.84
C ILE A 58 8.96 4.63 15.66
N TYR A 59 10.23 4.40 15.30
CA TYR A 59 10.76 3.04 15.15
C TYR A 59 10.70 2.25 16.46
N GLN A 60 11.12 2.88 17.56
CA GLN A 60 11.12 2.26 18.87
C GLN A 60 9.70 1.81 19.24
N LYS A 61 8.70 2.66 18.97
CA LYS A 61 7.29 2.34 19.20
C LYS A 61 6.83 1.13 18.39
N ILE A 62 7.17 1.05 17.10
CA ILE A 62 6.85 -0.15 16.28
C ILE A 62 7.51 -1.40 16.86
N ILE A 63 8.81 -1.31 17.19
CA ILE A 63 9.59 -2.44 17.72
C ILE A 63 9.01 -2.95 19.03
N ASP A 64 8.67 -2.04 19.95
CA ASP A 64 8.10 -2.38 21.25
C ASP A 64 6.72 -3.04 21.07
N THR A 65 5.83 -2.44 20.27
CA THR A 65 4.51 -3.02 20.02
C THR A 65 4.58 -4.37 19.32
N VAL A 66 5.47 -4.56 18.33
CA VAL A 66 5.71 -5.87 17.70
C VAL A 66 6.24 -6.87 18.73
N GLY A 67 7.14 -6.43 19.62
CA GLY A 67 7.69 -7.24 20.71
C GLY A 67 6.60 -7.71 21.67
N ASP A 68 5.68 -6.83 22.04
CA ASP A 68 4.56 -7.15 22.93
C ASP A 68 3.54 -8.09 22.27
N LEU A 69 3.14 -7.79 21.04
CA LEU A 69 2.25 -8.67 20.26
C LEU A 69 2.81 -10.09 20.12
N ARG A 70 4.13 -10.23 19.90
CA ARG A 70 4.76 -11.56 19.81
C ARG A 70 4.72 -12.34 21.12
N LYS A 71 4.78 -11.66 22.28
CA LYS A 71 4.62 -12.32 23.59
C LYS A 71 3.21 -12.89 23.76
N GLU A 72 2.22 -12.30 23.07
CA GLU A 72 0.82 -12.73 23.05
C GLU A 72 0.52 -13.76 21.95
N ASN A 73 1.54 -14.31 21.29
CA ASN A 73 1.42 -15.21 20.12
C ASN A 73 0.63 -14.60 18.96
N PHE A 74 0.72 -13.28 18.79
CA PHE A 74 0.11 -12.60 17.64
C PHE A 74 0.66 -13.11 16.31
N VAL A 75 -0.24 -13.34 15.36
CA VAL A 75 0.11 -13.77 13.99
C VAL A 75 0.40 -12.54 13.15
N ILE A 76 1.65 -12.42 12.69
CA ILE A 76 2.09 -11.33 11.81
C ILE A 76 1.27 -11.38 10.49
N PRO A 77 0.74 -10.25 9.98
CA PRO A 77 0.06 -10.23 8.70
C PRO A 77 0.99 -10.63 7.55
N HIS A 78 0.54 -11.59 6.72
CA HIS A 78 1.21 -11.96 5.47
C HIS A 78 0.58 -11.18 4.32
N VAL A 79 1.34 -10.31 3.67
CA VAL A 79 0.85 -9.30 2.74
C VAL A 79 1.21 -9.66 1.31
N VAL A 80 0.21 -9.62 0.44
CA VAL A 80 0.34 -9.71 -1.03
C VAL A 80 -0.14 -8.40 -1.61
N VAL A 81 0.60 -7.87 -2.59
CA VAL A 81 0.34 -6.55 -3.16
C VAL A 81 -0.04 -6.66 -4.63
N ILE A 82 -1.06 -5.91 -5.06
CA ILE A 82 -1.37 -5.70 -6.48
C ILE A 82 -1.26 -4.20 -6.76
N THR A 83 -0.39 -3.83 -7.70
CA THR A 83 0.17 -2.48 -7.86
C THR A 83 0.40 -2.13 -9.34
N ASP A 84 0.44 -0.85 -9.70
CA ASP A 84 0.74 -0.37 -11.06
C ASP A 84 2.05 0.44 -11.10
N LEU A 85 3.08 -0.08 -10.43
CA LEU A 85 4.44 0.47 -10.35
C LEU A 85 4.91 1.22 -11.59
N GLY A 86 5.43 2.42 -11.35
CA GLY A 86 5.97 3.29 -12.38
C GLY A 86 4.91 4.19 -13.01
N LYS A 87 3.61 4.06 -12.68
CA LYS A 87 2.60 5.00 -13.18
C LYS A 87 2.89 6.42 -12.69
N ASP A 88 3.28 6.51 -11.43
CA ASP A 88 3.80 7.67 -10.74
C ASP A 88 4.74 7.25 -9.60
N TYR A 89 5.04 8.18 -8.68
CA TYR A 89 5.91 7.91 -7.53
C TYR A 89 5.20 7.17 -6.38
N ASP A 90 3.87 6.97 -6.42
CA ASP A 90 3.09 6.51 -5.26
C ASP A 90 3.32 5.02 -4.95
N ASP A 91 3.20 4.13 -5.94
CA ASP A 91 3.43 2.69 -5.75
C ASP A 91 4.86 2.38 -5.27
N LEU A 92 5.87 3.06 -5.82
CA LEU A 92 7.25 2.86 -5.43
C LEU A 92 7.48 3.34 -3.99
N THR A 93 6.83 4.44 -3.59
CA THR A 93 6.84 4.91 -2.21
C THR A 93 6.18 3.87 -1.28
N ALA A 94 5.03 3.32 -1.67
CA ALA A 94 4.33 2.28 -0.93
C ALA A 94 5.19 1.00 -0.77
N MET A 95 5.90 0.59 -1.82
CA MET A 95 6.82 -0.55 -1.77
C MET A 95 7.95 -0.34 -0.75
N ILE A 96 8.53 0.86 -0.67
CA ILE A 96 9.59 1.19 0.29
C ILE A 96 9.04 1.13 1.72
N VAL A 97 7.84 1.66 1.97
CA VAL A 97 7.15 1.55 3.26
C VAL A 97 6.94 0.08 3.62
N LEU A 98 6.38 -0.72 2.72
CA LEU A 98 6.14 -2.15 2.94
C LEU A 98 7.42 -2.94 3.22
N LYS A 99 8.52 -2.65 2.51
CA LYS A 99 9.84 -3.24 2.81
C LYS A 99 10.24 -2.94 4.24
N GLU A 100 10.02 -1.71 4.71
CA GLU A 100 10.48 -1.32 6.04
C GLU A 100 9.65 -1.99 7.13
N LEU A 101 8.33 -2.07 6.94
CA LEU A 101 7.45 -2.84 7.83
C LEU A 101 7.80 -4.34 7.85
N HIS A 102 8.21 -4.90 6.70
CA HIS A 102 8.72 -6.26 6.60
C HIS A 102 9.99 -6.46 7.44
N ARG A 103 10.95 -5.54 7.30
CA ARG A 103 12.23 -5.58 8.03
C ARG A 103 12.05 -5.48 9.54
N LEU A 104 11.10 -4.65 9.99
CA LEU A 104 10.71 -4.53 11.39
C LEU A 104 9.92 -5.74 11.90
N GLY A 105 9.50 -6.64 10.99
CA GLY A 105 8.72 -7.83 11.30
C GLY A 105 7.31 -7.50 11.81
N ALA A 106 6.79 -6.34 11.40
CA ALA A 106 5.42 -5.90 11.62
C ALA A 106 4.46 -6.52 10.59
N ILE A 107 4.98 -6.87 9.41
CA ILE A 107 4.32 -7.68 8.38
C ILE A 107 5.32 -8.69 7.80
N LYS A 108 4.83 -9.67 7.04
CA LYS A 108 5.61 -10.50 6.12
C LYS A 108 5.12 -10.20 4.71
N LEU A 109 6.04 -10.01 3.75
CA LEU A 109 5.70 -9.80 2.34
C LEU A 109 5.80 -11.15 1.65
N GLU A 110 4.74 -11.52 0.94
CA GLU A 110 4.63 -12.81 0.24
C GLU A 110 4.76 -12.67 -1.27
N GLY A 111 4.48 -11.49 -1.83
CA GLY A 111 4.66 -11.24 -3.25
C GLY A 111 3.97 -9.99 -3.76
N PHE A 112 4.29 -9.64 -5.00
CA PHE A 112 3.69 -8.54 -5.75
C PHE A 112 3.15 -9.04 -7.09
N VAL A 113 2.06 -8.43 -7.56
CA VAL A 113 1.58 -8.53 -8.94
C VAL A 113 1.52 -7.10 -9.49
N ALA A 114 2.29 -6.84 -10.56
CA ALA A 114 2.32 -5.53 -11.18
C ALA A 114 1.43 -5.53 -12.42
N ASN A 115 0.34 -4.78 -12.39
CA ASN A 115 -0.62 -4.67 -13.50
C ASN A 115 -0.58 -3.27 -14.11
N LEU A 116 -1.53 -3.01 -15.02
CA LEU A 116 -1.61 -1.82 -15.88
C LEU A 116 -0.61 -1.85 -17.04
N PHE A 117 -1.05 -1.50 -18.24
CA PHE A 117 -0.16 -1.49 -19.41
C PHE A 117 0.98 -0.46 -19.26
N PRO A 118 2.22 -0.79 -19.68
CA PRO A 118 2.74 -2.11 -20.08
C PRO A 118 3.15 -2.95 -18.85
N ALA A 119 2.41 -4.03 -18.56
CA ALA A 119 2.52 -4.78 -17.31
C ALA A 119 3.89 -5.48 -17.14
N ASP A 120 4.48 -5.96 -18.24
CA ASP A 120 5.82 -6.57 -18.29
C ASP A 120 6.90 -5.61 -17.75
N LYS A 121 6.87 -4.34 -18.17
CA LYS A 121 7.83 -3.32 -17.72
C LYS A 121 7.59 -2.96 -16.26
N ARG A 122 6.34 -2.91 -15.80
CA ARG A 122 6.00 -2.64 -14.40
C ARG A 122 6.42 -3.77 -13.48
N ALA A 123 6.24 -5.02 -13.91
CA ALA A 123 6.70 -6.21 -13.19
C ALA A 123 8.23 -6.25 -13.10
N HIS A 124 8.93 -5.93 -14.19
CA HIS A 124 10.38 -5.78 -14.17
C HIS A 124 10.84 -4.65 -13.24
N LEU A 125 10.20 -3.47 -13.30
CA LEU A 125 10.48 -2.37 -12.37
C LEU A 125 10.33 -2.83 -10.91
N GLY A 126 9.25 -3.55 -10.59
CA GLY A 126 9.02 -4.10 -9.26
C GLY A 126 10.08 -5.11 -8.83
N ARG A 127 10.47 -6.03 -9.73
CA ARG A 127 11.55 -6.98 -9.46
C ARG A 127 12.87 -6.27 -9.14
N ARG A 128 13.25 -5.29 -9.97
CA ARG A 128 14.48 -4.49 -9.77
C ARG A 128 14.41 -3.67 -8.49
N ALA A 129 13.27 -3.05 -8.19
CA ALA A 129 13.09 -2.27 -6.97
C ALA A 129 13.23 -3.13 -5.71
N LEU A 130 12.62 -4.32 -5.68
CA LEU A 130 12.78 -5.26 -4.56
C LEU A 130 14.24 -5.74 -4.42
N ASP A 131 14.95 -5.97 -5.51
CA ASP A 131 16.38 -6.34 -5.45
C ASP A 131 17.23 -5.21 -4.84
N LEU A 132 16.96 -3.96 -5.23
CA LEU A 132 17.60 -2.75 -4.69
C LEU A 132 17.20 -2.45 -3.23
N LEU A 133 16.17 -3.13 -2.73
CA LEU A 133 15.72 -3.08 -1.34
C LEU A 133 16.17 -4.30 -0.52
N GLY A 134 16.88 -5.25 -1.14
CA GLY A 134 17.36 -6.47 -0.50
C GLY A 134 16.27 -7.51 -0.24
N LEU A 135 15.25 -7.55 -1.09
CA LEU A 135 14.08 -8.46 -1.04
C LEU A 135 14.04 -9.37 -2.28
N GLN A 136 15.16 -9.98 -2.63
CA GLN A 136 15.29 -10.87 -3.80
C GLN A 136 14.41 -12.12 -3.70
N ASP A 137 13.98 -12.51 -2.49
CA ASP A 137 13.16 -13.69 -2.22
C ASP A 137 11.66 -13.45 -2.38
N VAL A 138 11.19 -12.19 -2.42
CA VAL A 138 9.77 -11.86 -2.57
C VAL A 138 9.40 -11.88 -4.05
N PRO A 139 8.54 -12.80 -4.54
CA PRO A 139 8.22 -12.92 -5.97
C PRO A 139 7.46 -11.70 -6.53
N VAL A 140 7.63 -11.46 -7.84
CA VAL A 140 6.88 -10.45 -8.60
C VAL A 140 6.28 -11.13 -9.82
N GLY A 141 4.98 -10.95 -10.04
CA GLY A 141 4.29 -11.43 -11.23
C GLY A 141 3.86 -10.30 -12.16
N GLU A 142 3.87 -10.58 -13.46
CA GLU A 142 3.29 -9.75 -14.52
C GLU A 142 1.78 -9.89 -14.53
N GLY A 143 1.08 -8.85 -14.08
CA GLY A 143 -0.38 -8.81 -14.02
C GLY A 143 -1.02 -8.50 -15.36
N THR A 144 -2.33 -8.24 -15.30
CA THR A 144 -3.12 -7.87 -16.46
C THR A 144 -2.82 -6.45 -16.96
N LYS A 145 -3.45 -6.08 -18.08
CA LYS A 145 -3.41 -4.73 -18.64
C LYS A 145 -4.08 -3.69 -17.75
N GLY A 146 -4.84 -4.11 -16.74
CA GLY A 146 -5.54 -3.28 -15.76
C GLY A 146 -6.72 -2.46 -16.30
N THR A 147 -6.78 -2.19 -17.61
CA THR A 147 -7.82 -1.40 -18.28
C THR A 147 -7.97 -1.79 -19.74
N ASP A 148 -9.15 -1.53 -20.31
CA ASP A 148 -9.44 -1.72 -21.74
C ASP A 148 -8.86 -0.61 -22.62
N ASP A 149 -8.59 0.58 -22.06
CA ASP A 149 -8.04 1.74 -22.78
C ASP A 149 -6.66 2.14 -22.22
N PRO A 150 -5.59 1.42 -22.60
CA PRO A 150 -4.27 1.65 -22.03
C PRO A 150 -3.69 2.99 -22.49
N ALA A 151 -3.40 3.86 -21.52
CA ALA A 151 -2.67 5.09 -21.77
C ALA A 151 -1.22 4.80 -22.21
N LYS A 152 -0.67 5.68 -23.05
CA LYS A 152 0.76 5.64 -23.37
C LYS A 152 1.58 5.96 -22.11
N SER A 153 2.64 5.18 -21.88
CA SER A 153 3.59 5.45 -20.82
C SER A 153 4.21 6.82 -20.96
N GLN A 154 4.40 7.50 -19.83
CA GLN A 154 5.13 8.75 -19.75
C GLN A 154 6.63 8.50 -19.66
N TYR A 155 7.42 9.49 -20.06
CA TYR A 155 8.89 9.37 -20.11
C TYR A 155 9.55 9.20 -18.73
N TYR A 156 8.84 9.53 -17.66
CA TYR A 156 9.30 9.38 -16.28
C TYR A 156 8.92 8.02 -15.65
N GLU A 157 8.04 7.22 -16.27
CA GLU A 157 7.47 6.01 -15.64
C GLU A 157 8.52 4.93 -15.33
N PHE A 158 9.57 4.82 -16.16
CA PHE A 158 10.54 3.74 -16.13
C PHE A 158 11.97 4.30 -15.97
N PRO A 159 12.40 4.63 -14.73
CA PRO A 159 13.67 5.30 -14.48
C PRO A 159 14.86 4.42 -14.89
N PRO A 160 15.75 4.88 -15.80
CA PRO A 160 16.82 4.06 -16.37
C PRO A 160 17.78 3.46 -15.33
N ASN A 161 18.05 4.18 -14.24
CA ASN A 161 18.94 3.73 -13.17
C ASN A 161 18.38 2.53 -12.37
N VAL A 162 17.07 2.27 -12.45
CA VAL A 162 16.43 1.10 -11.85
C VAL A 162 16.22 0.01 -12.88
N MET A 163 15.69 0.39 -14.05
CA MET A 163 15.31 -0.55 -15.12
C MET A 163 16.51 -1.32 -15.69
N GLY A 164 17.70 -0.69 -15.74
CA GLY A 164 18.86 -1.28 -16.39
C GLY A 164 18.73 -1.30 -17.93
N LYS A 165 19.30 -2.31 -18.58
CA LYS A 165 19.32 -2.44 -20.04
C LYS A 165 18.24 -3.41 -20.52
N GLU A 166 17.60 -3.09 -21.65
CA GLU A 166 16.73 -4.00 -22.38
C GLU A 166 17.54 -5.08 -23.14
N PRO A 167 16.97 -6.27 -23.43
CA PRO A 167 15.63 -6.71 -23.04
C PRO A 167 15.55 -7.08 -21.56
N TYR A 168 14.40 -6.80 -20.95
CA TYR A 168 14.15 -7.13 -19.55
C TYR A 168 13.85 -8.62 -19.37
N PRO A 169 14.31 -9.26 -18.28
CA PRO A 169 13.91 -10.62 -17.95
C PRO A 169 12.40 -10.74 -17.75
N ILE A 170 11.82 -11.77 -18.37
CA ILE A 170 10.39 -12.08 -18.24
C ILE A 170 10.07 -12.43 -16.78
N GLN A 171 9.01 -11.85 -16.25
CA GLN A 171 8.46 -12.18 -14.94
C GLN A 171 7.39 -13.28 -15.08
N PRO A 172 7.14 -14.11 -14.05
CA PRO A 172 6.05 -15.09 -14.09
C PRO A 172 4.70 -14.39 -14.25
N GLU A 173 3.72 -15.08 -14.84
CA GLU A 173 2.35 -14.57 -14.91
C GLU A 173 1.78 -14.29 -13.51
N GLY A 174 1.12 -13.14 -13.34
CA GLY A 174 0.62 -12.65 -12.06
C GLY A 174 -0.36 -13.61 -11.39
N LEU A 175 -1.24 -14.22 -12.17
CA LEU A 175 -2.20 -15.19 -11.68
C LEU A 175 -1.56 -16.48 -11.19
N LYS A 176 -0.51 -16.94 -11.89
CA LYS A 176 0.30 -18.07 -11.43
C LYS A 176 1.01 -17.71 -10.11
N CYS A 177 1.58 -16.51 -10.02
CA CYS A 177 2.19 -16.00 -8.78
C CYS A 177 1.19 -16.03 -7.61
N LEU A 178 -0.05 -15.57 -7.81
CA LEU A 178 -1.10 -15.62 -6.78
C LEU A 178 -1.48 -17.05 -6.38
N MET A 179 -1.54 -17.98 -7.33
CA MET A 179 -1.79 -19.40 -7.05
C MET A 179 -0.66 -20.03 -6.24
N ASP A 180 0.60 -19.74 -6.56
CA ASP A 180 1.76 -20.23 -5.82
C ASP A 180 1.77 -19.70 -4.38
N ILE A 181 1.47 -18.41 -4.19
CA ILE A 181 1.35 -17.79 -2.85
C ILE A 181 0.18 -18.40 -2.07
N LYS A 182 -0.97 -18.63 -2.70
CA LYS A 182 -2.11 -19.32 -2.08
C LYS A 182 -1.72 -20.72 -1.60
N ALA A 183 -1.08 -21.52 -2.46
CA ALA A 183 -0.66 -22.87 -2.12
C ALA A 183 0.30 -22.87 -0.93
N LYS A 184 1.22 -21.89 -0.89
CA LYS A 184 2.09 -21.67 0.26
C LYS A 184 1.30 -21.35 1.53
N ALA A 185 0.37 -20.39 1.47
CA ALA A 185 -0.47 -20.00 2.61
C ALA A 185 -1.27 -21.18 3.19
N GLU A 186 -1.84 -22.02 2.33
CA GLU A 186 -2.54 -23.23 2.75
C GLU A 186 -1.60 -24.26 3.39
N SER A 187 -0.44 -24.50 2.78
CA SER A 187 0.53 -25.48 3.27
C SER A 187 1.17 -25.08 4.61
N GLU A 188 1.37 -23.79 4.84
CA GLU A 188 2.00 -23.23 6.04
C GLU A 188 0.98 -22.77 7.09
N GLY A 189 -0.32 -22.74 6.75
CA GLY A 189 -1.41 -22.47 7.68
C GLY A 189 -1.55 -20.99 8.06
N PHE A 190 -1.27 -20.06 7.15
CA PHE A 190 -1.46 -18.62 7.38
C PHE A 190 -2.52 -18.02 6.45
N LYS A 191 -3.01 -16.82 6.80
CA LYS A 191 -3.95 -16.05 5.98
C LYS A 191 -3.28 -14.82 5.38
N LEU A 192 -3.77 -14.42 4.21
CA LEU A 192 -3.28 -13.32 3.40
C LEU A 192 -4.03 -12.03 3.68
N THR A 193 -3.28 -10.94 3.81
CA THR A 193 -3.76 -9.56 3.70
C THR A 193 -3.48 -9.09 2.28
N PHE A 194 -4.54 -8.78 1.51
CA PHE A 194 -4.38 -8.23 0.17
C PHE A 194 -4.28 -6.71 0.24
N CYS A 195 -3.17 -6.14 -0.22
CA CYS A 195 -2.97 -4.71 -0.41
C CYS A 195 -3.20 -4.38 -1.89
N LEU A 196 -4.32 -3.71 -2.19
CA LEU A 196 -4.79 -3.45 -3.54
C LEU A 196 -4.67 -1.95 -3.81
N ILE A 197 -3.61 -1.57 -4.51
CA ILE A 197 -3.23 -0.18 -4.74
C ILE A 197 -3.23 0.18 -6.23
N SER A 198 -3.92 -0.64 -7.05
CA SER A 198 -4.04 -0.46 -8.50
C SER A 198 -5.39 -1.03 -8.99
N SER A 199 -5.53 -1.24 -10.31
CA SER A 199 -6.71 -1.89 -10.89
C SER A 199 -7.07 -3.20 -10.19
N LEU A 200 -8.37 -3.43 -9.97
CA LEU A 200 -8.89 -4.64 -9.33
C LEU A 200 -9.06 -5.83 -10.29
N GLN A 201 -8.56 -5.73 -11.52
CA GLN A 201 -8.72 -6.77 -12.53
C GLN A 201 -8.07 -8.11 -12.10
N ASP A 202 -6.79 -8.10 -11.69
CA ASP A 202 -6.07 -9.33 -11.32
C ASP A 202 -6.70 -10.06 -10.12
N ILE A 203 -7.12 -9.33 -9.09
CA ILE A 203 -7.78 -9.95 -7.92
C ILE A 203 -9.16 -10.50 -8.28
N CYS A 204 -9.90 -9.83 -9.18
CA CYS A 204 -11.18 -10.31 -9.67
C CYS A 204 -11.01 -11.56 -10.55
N GLU A 205 -9.99 -11.61 -11.39
CA GLU A 205 -9.67 -12.80 -12.18
C GLU A 205 -9.26 -13.97 -11.28
N PHE A 206 -8.47 -13.70 -10.24
CA PHE A 206 -8.09 -14.70 -9.24
C PHE A 206 -9.31 -15.23 -8.47
N GLU A 207 -10.23 -14.36 -8.03
CA GLU A 207 -11.50 -14.77 -7.43
C GLU A 207 -12.26 -15.73 -8.36
N ARG A 208 -12.41 -15.34 -9.63
CA ARG A 208 -13.15 -16.12 -10.62
C ARG A 208 -12.53 -17.49 -10.87
N GLN A 209 -11.20 -17.58 -10.89
CA GLN A 209 -10.50 -18.86 -11.05
C GLN A 209 -10.66 -19.79 -9.84
N LEU A 210 -10.91 -19.23 -8.67
CA LEU A 210 -11.12 -19.98 -7.44
C LEU A 210 -12.59 -20.33 -7.19
N GLN A 211 -13.52 -20.00 -8.09
CA GLN A 211 -14.93 -20.26 -7.87
C GLN A 211 -15.19 -21.76 -7.66
N PRO A 212 -15.84 -22.15 -6.54
CA PRO A 212 -16.15 -23.54 -6.29
C PRO A 212 -17.22 -24.03 -7.27
N GLN A 213 -17.18 -25.31 -7.61
CA GLN A 213 -18.22 -25.93 -8.43
C GLN A 213 -19.57 -25.96 -7.70
N ASP A 214 -19.55 -26.07 -6.38
CA ASP A 214 -20.71 -26.04 -5.50
C ASP A 214 -20.76 -24.71 -4.74
N LEU A 215 -21.77 -23.90 -5.02
CA LEU A 215 -21.99 -22.58 -4.42
C LEU A 215 -22.29 -22.65 -2.91
N LEU A 216 -22.54 -23.84 -2.35
CA LEU A 216 -22.68 -24.04 -0.91
C LEU A 216 -21.34 -24.11 -0.18
N GLN A 217 -20.23 -24.32 -0.90
CA GLN A 217 -18.90 -24.37 -0.29
C GLN A 217 -18.36 -22.96 -0.03
N PRO A 218 -17.67 -22.72 1.11
CA PRO A 218 -17.07 -21.41 1.36
C PRO A 218 -16.05 -21.09 0.27
N HIS A 219 -16.10 -19.86 -0.27
CA HIS A 219 -15.23 -19.48 -1.37
C HIS A 219 -13.74 -19.62 -1.00
N PRO A 220 -12.90 -20.32 -1.79
CA PRO A 220 -11.48 -20.55 -1.44
C PRO A 220 -10.71 -19.25 -1.15
N LEU A 221 -10.95 -18.19 -1.94
CA LEU A 221 -10.36 -16.88 -1.67
C LEU A 221 -10.74 -16.34 -0.28
N LYS A 222 -11.99 -16.52 0.18
CA LYS A 222 -12.42 -16.11 1.52
C LYS A 222 -11.68 -16.89 2.61
N GLN A 223 -11.44 -18.18 2.40
CA GLN A 223 -10.78 -19.04 3.39
C GLN A 223 -9.34 -18.60 3.68
N ILE A 224 -8.62 -18.18 2.63
CA ILE A 224 -7.22 -17.73 2.74
C ILE A 224 -7.09 -16.24 3.07
N THR A 225 -8.17 -15.44 3.01
CA THR A 225 -8.10 -13.99 3.23
C THR A 225 -8.33 -13.63 4.70
N ALA A 226 -7.41 -12.88 5.28
CA ALA A 226 -7.55 -12.23 6.59
C ALA A 226 -8.29 -10.88 6.46
N LYS A 227 -7.78 -9.99 5.61
CA LYS A 227 -8.35 -8.67 5.33
C LYS A 227 -7.93 -8.16 3.95
N VAL A 228 -8.64 -7.16 3.44
CA VAL A 228 -8.27 -6.42 2.22
C VAL A 228 -8.05 -4.95 2.57
N VAL A 229 -6.93 -4.39 2.11
CA VAL A 229 -6.61 -2.97 2.26
C VAL A 229 -6.52 -2.37 0.86
N LEU A 230 -7.26 -1.30 0.60
CA LEU A 230 -7.36 -0.69 -0.72
C LEU A 230 -6.89 0.75 -0.69
N GLN A 231 -6.19 1.20 -1.74
CA GLN A 231 -6.30 2.59 -2.17
C GLN A 231 -7.47 2.66 -3.14
N GLY A 232 -8.49 3.45 -2.82
CA GLY A 232 -9.69 3.51 -3.64
C GLY A 232 -10.85 4.25 -2.98
N ALA A 233 -12.07 3.85 -3.31
CA ALA A 233 -13.29 4.33 -2.67
C ALA A 233 -14.42 3.30 -2.77
N TYR A 234 -15.25 3.22 -1.74
CA TYR A 234 -16.54 2.53 -1.78
C TYR A 234 -17.53 3.25 -0.86
N ASN A 235 -18.80 2.97 -1.07
CA ASN A 235 -19.90 3.46 -0.25
C ASN A 235 -20.66 2.30 0.39
N LEU A 236 -21.24 2.54 1.57
CA LEU A 236 -22.17 1.64 2.24
C LEU A 236 -23.59 2.17 2.04
N GLU A 237 -24.37 1.48 1.21
CA GLU A 237 -25.77 1.85 0.97
C GLU A 237 -26.70 1.13 1.93
N ASN A 238 -27.51 1.88 2.68
CA ASN A 238 -28.52 1.31 3.55
C ASN A 238 -29.66 0.71 2.73
N CYS A 239 -29.90 -0.59 2.88
CA CYS A 239 -31.07 -1.22 2.27
C CYS A 239 -32.32 -0.97 3.12
N PRO A 240 -33.41 -0.45 2.52
CA PRO A 240 -34.69 -0.38 3.21
C PRO A 240 -35.19 -1.81 3.47
N GLY A 241 -35.25 -2.19 4.74
CA GLY A 241 -35.73 -3.51 5.15
C GLY A 241 -35.60 -3.74 6.65
N PRO A 242 -36.30 -4.75 7.21
CA PRO A 242 -36.35 -5.00 8.65
C PRO A 242 -34.97 -5.33 9.25
N GLN A 243 -34.01 -5.77 8.43
CA GLN A 243 -32.67 -6.17 8.88
C GLN A 243 -31.61 -5.05 8.82
N ARG A 244 -31.94 -3.83 8.36
CA ARG A 244 -31.02 -2.67 8.26
C ARG A 244 -29.57 -3.04 7.87
N ARG A 245 -29.41 -3.84 6.82
CA ARG A 245 -28.08 -4.22 6.32
C ARG A 245 -27.58 -3.15 5.34
N SER A 246 -26.32 -2.73 5.49
CA SER A 246 -25.62 -1.96 4.47
C SER A 246 -24.99 -2.87 3.41
N ILE A 247 -25.04 -2.43 2.15
CA ILE A 247 -24.39 -3.10 1.02
C ILE A 247 -23.16 -2.29 0.62
N LEU A 248 -22.02 -2.97 0.51
CA LEU A 248 -20.79 -2.39 -0.05
C LEU A 248 -20.94 -2.19 -1.56
N LYS A 249 -20.69 -0.98 -2.05
CA LYS A 249 -20.61 -0.68 -3.47
C LYS A 249 -19.33 0.06 -3.81
N ALA A 250 -18.65 -0.40 -4.86
CA ALA A 250 -17.53 0.33 -5.44
C ALA A 250 -17.94 1.76 -5.81
N ASP A 251 -17.02 2.72 -5.68
CA ASP A 251 -17.25 4.10 -6.13
C ASP A 251 -16.34 4.44 -7.31
N ARG A 252 -16.96 4.87 -8.41
CA ARG A 252 -16.27 5.20 -9.66
C ARG A 252 -15.42 6.47 -9.58
N ILE A 253 -15.53 7.27 -8.51
CA ILE A 253 -14.67 8.45 -8.33
C ILE A 253 -13.19 8.08 -8.07
N ALA A 254 -12.89 6.83 -7.69
CA ALA A 254 -11.54 6.34 -7.47
C ALA A 254 -10.93 5.79 -8.77
N ALA A 255 -9.72 6.24 -9.11
CA ALA A 255 -9.03 5.84 -10.34
C ALA A 255 -8.83 4.32 -10.42
N ASN A 256 -8.43 3.68 -9.32
CA ASN A 256 -8.22 2.24 -9.24
C ASN A 256 -9.49 1.41 -9.50
N ASN A 257 -10.67 1.96 -9.20
CA ASN A 257 -11.93 1.33 -9.57
C ASN A 257 -12.29 1.60 -11.03
N ASP A 258 -12.05 2.82 -11.52
CA ASP A 258 -12.44 3.24 -12.87
C ASP A 258 -11.61 2.59 -13.98
N PHE A 259 -10.35 2.21 -13.70
CA PHE A 259 -9.50 1.49 -14.66
C PHE A 259 -10.19 0.25 -15.24
N ASN A 260 -10.87 -0.52 -14.39
CA ASN A 260 -11.71 -1.65 -14.79
C ASN A 260 -12.95 -1.72 -13.91
N TRP A 261 -13.95 -0.91 -14.26
CA TRP A 261 -15.19 -0.78 -13.50
C TRP A 261 -15.91 -2.13 -13.27
N PRO A 262 -16.08 -3.02 -14.26
CA PRO A 262 -16.70 -4.33 -14.04
C PRO A 262 -15.98 -5.19 -12.99
N ALA A 263 -14.63 -5.22 -13.03
CA ALA A 263 -13.84 -5.95 -12.03
C ALA A 263 -13.99 -5.33 -10.64
N ALA A 264 -14.01 -4.01 -10.54
CA ALA A 264 -14.22 -3.32 -9.27
C ALA A 264 -15.60 -3.62 -8.67
N GLU A 265 -16.68 -3.56 -9.46
CA GLU A 265 -18.03 -3.93 -9.00
C GLU A 265 -18.11 -5.38 -8.53
N ALA A 266 -17.56 -6.30 -9.34
CA ALA A 266 -17.56 -7.72 -9.04
C ALA A 266 -16.80 -8.03 -7.75
N PHE A 267 -15.61 -7.45 -7.58
CA PHE A 267 -14.78 -7.71 -6.41
C PHE A 267 -15.35 -7.09 -5.12
N HIS A 268 -15.88 -5.86 -5.16
CA HIS A 268 -16.57 -5.29 -3.99
C HIS A 268 -17.82 -6.10 -3.62
N SER A 269 -18.56 -6.60 -4.62
CA SER A 269 -19.70 -7.50 -4.38
C SER A 269 -19.25 -8.81 -3.70
N PHE A 270 -18.09 -9.36 -4.09
CA PHE A 270 -17.48 -10.50 -3.40
C PHE A 270 -17.16 -10.18 -1.94
N LEU A 271 -16.58 -9.00 -1.63
CA LEU A 271 -16.25 -8.61 -0.26
C LEU A 271 -17.51 -8.55 0.64
N ASP A 272 -18.61 -7.95 0.17
CA ASP A 272 -19.86 -7.91 0.96
C ASP A 272 -20.50 -9.29 1.12
N ARG A 273 -20.54 -10.07 0.02
CA ARG A 273 -21.17 -11.40 -0.01
C ARG A 273 -20.46 -12.37 0.93
N GLU A 274 -19.14 -12.47 0.82
CA GLU A 274 -18.31 -13.40 1.59
C GLU A 274 -17.89 -12.84 2.96
N LYS A 275 -18.36 -11.64 3.31
CA LYS A 275 -18.05 -10.96 4.57
C LYS A 275 -16.55 -10.85 4.82
N VAL A 276 -15.79 -10.42 3.80
CA VAL A 276 -14.35 -10.20 3.91
C VAL A 276 -14.10 -8.81 4.50
N PRO A 277 -13.37 -8.70 5.62
CA PRO A 277 -13.03 -7.40 6.20
C PRO A 277 -12.22 -6.55 5.23
N SER A 278 -12.57 -5.27 5.11
CA SER A 278 -11.83 -4.34 4.26
C SER A 278 -11.62 -2.96 4.88
N VAL A 279 -10.51 -2.33 4.50
CA VAL A 279 -10.23 -0.94 4.80
C VAL A 279 -9.87 -0.25 3.49
N VAL A 280 -10.55 0.86 3.18
CA VAL A 280 -10.22 1.69 2.02
C VAL A 280 -9.62 3.01 2.47
N TYR A 281 -8.51 3.39 1.85
CA TYR A 281 -7.86 4.68 2.00
C TYR A 281 -8.22 5.54 0.79
N THR A 282 -8.93 6.64 1.03
CA THR A 282 -9.42 7.50 -0.05
C THR A 282 -8.42 8.60 -0.39
N LYS A 283 -8.68 9.29 -1.51
CA LYS A 283 -7.93 10.51 -1.88
C LYS A 283 -7.96 11.59 -0.80
N THR A 284 -9.01 11.66 0.02
CA THR A 284 -9.14 12.65 1.09
C THR A 284 -8.09 12.42 2.17
N ALA A 285 -7.91 11.16 2.59
CA ALA A 285 -6.89 10.81 3.58
C ALA A 285 -5.47 11.23 3.14
N ALA A 286 -5.14 11.02 1.87
CA ALA A 286 -3.84 11.39 1.35
C ALA A 286 -3.65 12.93 1.26
N TYR A 287 -4.71 13.69 0.99
CA TYR A 287 -4.64 15.16 1.02
C TYR A 287 -4.44 15.72 2.43
N ASP A 288 -4.87 15.00 3.47
CA ASP A 288 -4.66 15.40 4.86
C ASP A 288 -3.27 14.95 5.38
N SER A 289 -2.62 14.01 4.68
CA SER A 289 -1.35 13.38 5.06
C SER A 289 -0.23 13.51 4.03
N TYR A 290 -0.18 14.62 3.28
CA TYR A 290 0.95 14.86 2.37
C TYR A 290 2.29 14.95 3.13
N LEU A 291 3.35 14.48 2.48
CA LEU A 291 4.72 14.53 2.98
C LEU A 291 5.34 15.90 2.71
N ARG A 292 6.44 16.20 3.40
CA ARG A 292 7.24 17.39 3.14
C ARG A 292 7.78 17.40 1.71
N PRO A 293 7.82 18.57 1.04
CA PRO A 293 8.34 18.69 -0.32
C PRO A 293 9.80 18.24 -0.51
N SER A 294 10.59 18.20 0.57
CA SER A 294 12.00 17.80 0.49
C SER A 294 12.23 16.29 0.61
N ILE A 295 11.21 15.47 0.85
CA ILE A 295 11.42 14.06 1.22
C ILE A 295 12.19 13.27 0.16
N PHE A 296 11.82 13.38 -1.12
CA PHE A 296 12.53 12.67 -2.20
C PHE A 296 13.92 13.26 -2.48
N GLU A 297 14.09 14.57 -2.26
CA GLU A 297 15.42 15.19 -2.27
C GLU A 297 16.32 14.55 -1.21
N ASP A 298 15.83 14.44 0.03
CA ASP A 298 16.56 13.91 1.16
C ASP A 298 16.84 12.40 1.00
N MET A 299 15.88 11.63 0.47
CA MET A 299 16.10 10.24 0.08
C MET A 299 17.18 10.12 -1.00
N SER A 300 17.18 10.97 -2.02
CA SER A 300 18.19 10.92 -3.10
C SER A 300 19.62 11.19 -2.57
N LYS A 301 19.78 12.09 -1.60
CA LYS A 301 21.07 12.40 -0.96
C LYS A 301 21.68 11.22 -0.21
N THR A 302 20.89 10.20 0.12
CA THR A 302 21.43 8.98 0.72
C THR A 302 22.37 8.24 -0.24
N GLY A 303 22.15 8.38 -1.56
CA GLY A 303 22.84 7.67 -2.64
C GLY A 303 22.11 6.41 -3.11
N GLN A 304 20.95 6.09 -2.53
CA GLN A 304 20.16 4.91 -2.86
C GLN A 304 19.39 5.13 -4.18
N ALA A 305 19.45 4.15 -5.09
CA ALA A 305 18.97 4.29 -6.47
C ALA A 305 17.46 4.60 -6.61
N LEU A 306 16.61 4.06 -5.74
CA LEU A 306 15.18 4.35 -5.68
C LEU A 306 14.89 5.75 -5.13
N GLY A 307 15.66 6.23 -4.15
CA GLY A 307 15.59 7.62 -3.70
C GLY A 307 15.90 8.61 -4.84
N ILE A 308 16.93 8.29 -5.65
CA ILE A 308 17.26 9.05 -6.87
C ILE A 308 16.12 8.97 -7.90
N ALA A 309 15.56 7.78 -8.10
CA ALA A 309 14.47 7.55 -9.04
C ALA A 309 13.20 8.33 -8.66
N LEU A 310 12.77 8.29 -7.39
CA LEU A 310 11.58 9.02 -6.90
C LEU A 310 11.69 10.52 -7.15
N LYS A 311 12.85 11.11 -6.84
CA LYS A 311 13.14 12.52 -7.17
C LYS A 311 13.09 12.78 -8.67
N GLY A 312 13.61 11.85 -9.48
CA GLY A 312 13.56 11.92 -10.95
C GLY A 312 12.14 11.81 -11.53
N ILE A 313 11.22 11.15 -10.84
CA ILE A 313 9.82 10.99 -11.24
C ILE A 313 8.98 12.21 -10.85
N GLU A 314 9.12 12.68 -9.61
CA GLU A 314 8.25 13.70 -8.99
C GLU A 314 8.16 14.99 -9.81
N GLY A 315 9.31 15.56 -10.19
CA GLY A 315 9.39 16.84 -10.90
C GLY A 315 8.66 16.81 -12.26
N PRO A 316 9.07 15.93 -13.18
CA PRO A 316 8.39 15.68 -14.46
C PRO A 316 6.89 15.45 -14.34
N GLN A 317 6.46 14.61 -13.40
CA GLN A 317 5.05 14.29 -13.21
C GLN A 317 4.24 15.51 -12.77
N ASN A 318 4.69 16.21 -11.72
CA ASN A 318 3.98 17.37 -11.19
C ASN A 318 3.94 18.52 -12.21
N THR A 319 5.01 18.71 -12.99
CA THR A 319 5.05 19.72 -14.05
C THR A 319 4.03 19.41 -15.14
N ARG A 320 3.99 18.16 -15.63
CA ARG A 320 3.05 17.73 -16.67
C ARG A 320 1.60 17.82 -16.20
N PHE A 321 1.31 17.42 -14.96
CA PHE A 321 -0.04 17.55 -14.39
C PHE A 321 -0.42 19.03 -14.36
N TYR A 322 0.45 19.89 -13.85
CA TYR A 322 0.18 21.32 -13.76
C TYR A 322 -0.07 21.96 -15.13
N GLU A 323 0.76 21.65 -16.13
CA GLU A 323 0.58 22.12 -17.51
C GLU A 323 -0.79 21.69 -18.06
N GLY A 324 -1.17 20.42 -17.86
CA GLY A 324 -2.50 19.94 -18.24
C GLY A 324 -3.64 20.65 -17.52
N SER A 325 -3.45 21.04 -16.25
CA SER A 325 -4.41 21.84 -15.50
C SER A 325 -4.51 23.29 -16.00
N CYS A 326 -3.48 23.80 -16.65
CA CYS A 326 -3.44 25.15 -17.25
C CYS A 326 -4.04 25.22 -18.66
N ASN A 327 -4.53 24.11 -19.22
CA ASN A 327 -5.08 24.09 -20.57
C ASN A 327 -6.28 25.02 -20.73
N MET A 328 -6.26 25.82 -21.81
CA MET A 328 -7.31 26.77 -22.16
C MET A 328 -7.80 26.52 -23.58
N VAL A 329 -9.12 26.50 -23.79
CA VAL A 329 -9.74 26.40 -25.12
C VAL A 329 -10.74 27.55 -25.27
N GLY A 330 -10.53 28.42 -26.27
CA GLY A 330 -11.39 29.59 -26.48
C GLY A 330 -11.43 30.55 -25.29
N GLY A 331 -10.33 30.69 -24.55
CA GLY A 331 -10.25 31.53 -23.34
C GLY A 331 -10.93 30.95 -22.10
N LYS A 332 -11.41 29.70 -22.15
CA LYS A 332 -12.03 29.01 -21.00
C LYS A 332 -11.13 27.87 -20.50
N PRO A 333 -11.10 27.60 -19.19
CA PRO A 333 -10.42 26.42 -18.64
C PRO A 333 -10.93 25.15 -19.30
N ALA A 334 -10.01 24.36 -19.84
CA ALA A 334 -10.25 23.06 -20.44
C ALA A 334 -9.17 22.07 -19.97
N PRO A 335 -9.08 21.83 -18.65
CA PRO A 335 -8.08 20.94 -18.09
C PRO A 335 -8.20 19.53 -18.68
N PHE A 336 -7.07 18.81 -18.76
CA PHE A 336 -7.07 17.41 -19.25
C PHE A 336 -7.95 16.47 -18.40
N MET A 337 -8.26 16.85 -17.16
CA MET A 337 -9.24 16.18 -16.31
C MET A 337 -10.33 17.18 -15.90
N PRO A 338 -11.62 16.87 -16.15
CA PRO A 338 -12.73 17.72 -15.74
C PRO A 338 -12.67 18.12 -14.26
N GLY A 339 -12.83 19.42 -13.98
CA GLY A 339 -12.80 19.96 -12.62
C GLY A 339 -11.41 20.08 -11.99
N ARG A 340 -10.32 19.78 -12.72
CA ARG A 340 -8.93 19.87 -12.23
C ARG A 340 -8.14 20.98 -12.94
N ASP A 341 -8.69 22.18 -12.94
CA ASP A 341 -8.04 23.36 -13.53
C ASP A 341 -6.83 23.86 -12.72
N GLN A 342 -6.23 24.96 -13.18
CA GLN A 342 -5.06 25.57 -12.56
C GLN A 342 -5.32 25.98 -11.09
N GLN A 343 -6.52 26.50 -10.78
CA GLN A 343 -6.90 26.93 -9.44
C GLN A 343 -7.04 25.74 -8.50
N TRP A 344 -7.67 24.67 -8.99
CA TRP A 344 -7.77 23.40 -8.30
C TRP A 344 -6.38 22.85 -7.95
N PHE A 345 -5.46 22.83 -8.93
CA PHE A 345 -4.11 22.31 -8.74
C PHE A 345 -3.37 23.08 -7.64
N LEU A 346 -3.35 24.41 -7.75
CA LEU A 346 -2.69 25.28 -6.76
C LEU A 346 -3.29 25.11 -5.37
N SER A 347 -4.61 24.93 -5.26
CA SER A 347 -5.28 24.76 -3.97
C SER A 347 -5.02 23.41 -3.32
N ARG A 348 -4.74 22.36 -4.10
CA ARG A 348 -4.67 20.97 -3.59
C ARG A 348 -3.30 20.35 -3.58
N ARG A 349 -2.62 20.48 -4.71
CA ARG A 349 -1.35 19.83 -4.96
C ARG A 349 -0.19 20.72 -4.52
N THR A 350 -0.46 21.92 -4.00
CA THR A 350 0.59 22.87 -3.62
C THR A 350 0.27 23.61 -2.32
N HIS A 351 1.29 24.29 -1.79
CA HIS A 351 1.22 25.28 -0.71
C HIS A 351 1.09 26.72 -1.22
N TYR A 352 0.85 26.92 -2.52
CA TYR A 352 0.91 28.24 -3.15
C TYR A 352 -0.03 29.25 -2.49
N PHE A 353 -1.27 28.83 -2.17
CA PHE A 353 -2.28 29.67 -1.53
C PHE A 353 -2.27 29.60 0.01
N ASP A 354 -1.32 28.89 0.64
CA ASP A 354 -1.26 28.84 2.10
C ASP A 354 -0.88 30.21 2.67
N ASN A 355 0.01 30.92 1.96
CA ASN A 355 0.54 32.23 2.34
C ASN A 355 0.24 33.34 1.31
N ARG A 356 -0.64 33.08 0.34
CA ARG A 356 -0.99 34.03 -0.73
C ARG A 356 -2.50 34.12 -0.86
N LYS A 357 -2.99 35.32 -1.19
CA LYS A 357 -4.37 35.49 -1.62
C LYS A 357 -4.59 34.73 -2.93
N ARG A 358 -5.80 34.22 -3.13
CA ARG A 358 -6.19 33.65 -4.43
C ARG A 358 -6.06 34.72 -5.51
N GLU A 359 -5.47 34.33 -6.62
CA GLU A 359 -5.23 35.17 -7.79
C GLU A 359 -6.05 34.62 -8.95
N SER A 360 -6.92 35.44 -9.53
CA SER A 360 -7.81 35.04 -10.61
C SER A 360 -7.20 35.25 -11.98
N ASN A 361 -6.18 36.12 -12.10
CA ASN A 361 -5.45 36.34 -13.35
C ASN A 361 -4.44 35.19 -13.59
N PRO A 362 -4.64 34.33 -14.60
CA PRO A 362 -3.74 33.21 -14.89
C PRO A 362 -2.31 33.63 -15.22
N GLU A 363 -2.10 34.86 -15.68
CA GLU A 363 -0.77 35.37 -16.05
C GLU A 363 0.14 35.62 -14.85
N LEU A 364 -0.45 35.85 -13.67
CA LEU A 364 0.26 36.08 -12.40
C LEU A 364 0.52 34.80 -11.61
N LEU A 365 0.01 33.66 -12.09
CA LEU A 365 0.21 32.34 -11.51
C LEU A 365 1.55 31.74 -12.00
N PRO A 366 2.18 30.86 -11.21
CA PRO A 366 3.43 30.20 -11.60
C PRO A 366 3.27 29.46 -12.93
N LYS A 367 4.37 29.29 -13.68
CA LYS A 367 4.34 28.61 -14.98
C LYS A 367 5.34 27.47 -15.04
N GLY A 368 4.96 26.39 -15.73
CA GLY A 368 5.80 25.22 -15.95
C GLY A 368 6.46 24.71 -14.67
N ALA A 369 7.78 24.54 -14.69
CA ALA A 369 8.55 23.98 -13.57
C ALA A 369 8.62 24.89 -12.32
N GLU A 370 8.20 26.16 -12.38
CA GLU A 370 8.16 27.03 -11.19
C GLU A 370 7.23 26.47 -10.10
N ILE A 371 6.22 25.69 -10.51
CA ILE A 371 5.24 25.08 -9.61
C ILE A 371 5.87 24.13 -8.60
N LEU A 372 7.00 23.50 -8.97
CA LEU A 372 7.62 22.44 -8.17
C LEU A 372 8.05 22.93 -6.78
N LYS A 373 8.38 24.21 -6.63
CA LYS A 373 8.73 24.83 -5.34
C LYS A 373 7.59 24.82 -4.33
N TYR A 374 6.36 24.65 -4.80
CA TYR A 374 5.16 24.70 -3.99
C TYR A 374 4.48 23.33 -3.86
N CYS A 375 4.87 22.35 -4.68
CA CYS A 375 4.20 21.06 -4.73
C CYS A 375 4.26 20.32 -3.39
N LYS A 376 3.14 19.70 -3.05
CA LYS A 376 2.99 18.73 -1.97
C LYS A 376 3.31 17.34 -2.52
N VAL A 377 3.99 16.52 -1.73
CA VAL A 377 4.18 15.10 -2.04
C VAL A 377 3.00 14.33 -1.46
N ILE A 378 2.03 14.01 -2.31
CA ILE A 378 0.82 13.27 -1.92
C ILE A 378 0.99 11.84 -2.36
N VAL A 379 0.97 10.90 -1.40
CA VAL A 379 1.32 9.48 -1.59
C VAL A 379 0.15 8.58 -1.23
N TYR A 380 -0.78 8.35 -2.16
CA TYR A 380 -2.02 7.65 -1.81
C TYR A 380 -1.78 6.21 -1.35
N ASP A 381 -0.92 5.48 -2.06
CA ASP A 381 -0.73 4.05 -1.84
C ASP A 381 0.12 3.76 -0.60
N ALA A 382 0.97 4.71 -0.19
CA ALA A 382 1.76 4.59 1.02
C ALA A 382 0.88 4.54 2.29
N LEU A 383 -0.27 5.23 2.27
CA LEU A 383 -1.26 5.15 3.36
C LEU A 383 -1.89 3.76 3.41
N ALA A 384 -2.30 3.21 2.26
CA ALA A 384 -2.85 1.85 2.18
C ALA A 384 -1.80 0.80 2.60
N ALA A 385 -0.54 0.97 2.18
CA ALA A 385 0.58 0.16 2.64
C ALA A 385 0.74 0.18 4.17
N LEU A 386 0.67 1.36 4.80
CA LEU A 386 0.70 1.45 6.27
C LEU A 386 -0.51 0.75 6.91
N GLY A 387 -1.69 0.85 6.29
CA GLY A 387 -2.91 0.17 6.71
C GLY A 387 -2.86 -1.36 6.71
N THR A 388 -1.81 -1.96 6.13
CA THR A 388 -1.56 -3.40 6.25
C THR A 388 -1.16 -3.82 7.67
N LEU A 389 -0.68 -2.88 8.49
CA LEU A 389 -0.33 -3.12 9.89
C LEU A 389 -1.49 -3.69 10.72
N PRO A 390 -1.18 -4.42 11.80
CA PRO A 390 -2.15 -4.69 12.86
C PRO A 390 -2.70 -3.39 13.47
N GLU A 391 -3.98 -3.39 13.85
CA GLU A 391 -4.63 -2.22 14.48
C GLU A 391 -3.87 -1.76 15.73
N ALA A 392 -3.40 -2.68 16.58
CA ALA A 392 -2.61 -2.31 17.76
C ALA A 392 -1.34 -1.48 17.44
N ILE A 393 -0.71 -1.70 16.29
CA ILE A 393 0.45 -0.89 15.85
C ILE A 393 -0.03 0.47 15.31
N LEU A 394 -1.14 0.50 14.54
CA LEU A 394 -1.74 1.74 14.06
C LEU A 394 -2.18 2.65 15.23
N ASP A 395 -2.79 2.06 16.26
CA ASP A 395 -3.21 2.73 17.49
C ASP A 395 -2.01 3.23 18.28
N ALA A 396 -0.99 2.39 18.46
CA ALA A 396 0.24 2.80 19.14
C ALA A 396 0.87 4.00 18.44
N LEU A 397 0.92 4.00 17.11
CA LEU A 397 1.45 5.09 16.30
C LEU A 397 0.54 6.32 16.26
N ASP A 398 -0.71 6.20 16.73
CA ASP A 398 -1.71 7.27 16.72
C ASP A 398 -1.84 7.87 15.31
N VAL A 399 -2.01 7.03 14.28
CA VAL A 399 -2.06 7.47 12.87
C VAL A 399 -3.47 7.56 12.29
N LEU A 400 -4.46 6.96 12.96
CA LEU A 400 -5.86 6.96 12.54
C LEU A 400 -6.75 7.46 13.66
N GLU A 401 -7.74 8.29 13.32
CA GLU A 401 -8.84 8.58 14.24
C GLU A 401 -9.71 7.32 14.43
N ASN A 402 -10.19 7.13 15.66
CA ASN A 402 -11.12 6.05 15.97
C ASN A 402 -12.45 6.28 15.23
N PRO A 403 -12.94 5.31 14.45
CA PRO A 403 -14.20 5.47 13.74
C PRO A 403 -15.36 5.55 14.73
N ASN A 404 -16.29 6.48 14.47
CA ASN A 404 -17.54 6.54 15.21
C ASN A 404 -18.62 5.81 14.42
N TYR A 405 -18.68 4.48 14.58
CA TYR A 405 -19.61 3.61 13.82
C TYR A 405 -21.09 4.01 13.95
N GLU A 406 -21.48 4.62 15.08
CA GLU A 406 -22.87 5.08 15.29
C GLU A 406 -23.19 6.34 14.47
N LYS A 407 -22.22 7.24 14.31
CA LYS A 407 -22.41 8.54 13.66
C LYS A 407 -21.91 8.58 12.22
N GLN A 408 -21.15 7.58 11.78
CA GLN A 408 -20.47 7.56 10.48
C GLN A 408 -20.99 6.39 9.63
N PRO A 409 -22.08 6.59 8.87
CA PRO A 409 -22.67 5.52 8.05
C PRO A 409 -21.75 5.04 6.92
N ALA A 410 -20.65 5.74 6.67
CA ALA A 410 -19.60 5.32 5.74
C ALA A 410 -18.83 4.06 6.22
N HIS A 411 -18.98 3.66 7.49
CA HIS A 411 -18.33 2.49 8.06
C HIS A 411 -19.35 1.49 8.62
N ASN A 412 -18.94 0.22 8.69
CA ASN A 412 -19.54 -0.76 9.56
C ASN A 412 -18.44 -1.62 10.21
N GLU A 413 -18.81 -2.62 11.01
CA GLU A 413 -17.84 -3.50 11.70
C GLU A 413 -16.89 -4.26 10.75
N LEU A 414 -17.27 -4.40 9.47
CA LEU A 414 -16.52 -5.14 8.47
C LEU A 414 -15.71 -4.24 7.53
N HIS A 415 -16.23 -3.06 7.22
CA HIS A 415 -15.73 -2.18 6.18
C HIS A 415 -15.44 -0.79 6.75
N ARG A 416 -14.17 -0.37 6.72
CA ARG A 416 -13.70 0.93 7.21
C ARG A 416 -13.29 1.86 6.05
N VAL A 417 -13.67 3.12 6.10
CA VAL A 417 -13.30 4.16 5.11
C VAL A 417 -12.39 5.21 5.76
N VAL A 418 -11.10 5.21 5.45
CA VAL A 418 -10.16 6.24 5.93
C VAL A 418 -10.18 7.42 4.96
N GLY A 419 -10.53 8.61 5.47
CA GLY A 419 -10.74 9.82 4.68
C GLY A 419 -12.17 9.95 4.16
N ILE A 420 -13.16 9.98 5.07
CA ILE A 420 -14.55 10.25 4.69
C ILE A 420 -14.64 11.64 4.06
N LYS A 421 -15.39 11.76 2.96
CA LYS A 421 -15.62 13.06 2.33
C LYS A 421 -16.29 14.02 3.34
N PRO A 422 -15.75 15.23 3.54
CA PRO A 422 -16.37 16.22 4.42
C PRO A 422 -17.76 16.63 3.92
N GLU A 423 -18.62 17.11 4.83
CA GLU A 423 -19.97 17.56 4.51
C GLU A 423 -19.98 18.64 3.42
N LYS A 424 -19.05 19.59 3.50
CA LYS A 424 -18.82 20.57 2.44
C LYS A 424 -17.62 20.17 1.62
N ASN A 425 -17.84 20.11 0.31
CA ASN A 425 -16.75 19.90 -0.63
C ASN A 425 -15.91 21.17 -0.71
N TRP A 426 -14.63 21.02 -0.40
CA TRP A 426 -13.67 22.09 -0.56
C TRP A 426 -13.49 22.52 -2.03
N GLU A 427 -13.82 21.64 -3.00
CA GLU A 427 -13.73 21.92 -4.44
C GLU A 427 -14.70 23.03 -4.85
N SER A 428 -15.82 23.16 -4.13
CA SER A 428 -16.83 24.18 -4.34
C SER A 428 -16.75 25.35 -3.35
N ALA A 429 -15.78 25.33 -2.42
CA ALA A 429 -15.69 26.32 -1.36
C ALA A 429 -15.09 27.64 -1.87
N THR A 430 -15.73 28.75 -1.51
CA THR A 430 -15.16 30.09 -1.71
C THR A 430 -13.98 30.32 -0.76
N GLN A 431 -13.13 31.32 -1.03
CA GLN A 431 -12.05 31.66 -0.09
C GLN A 431 -12.61 32.10 1.27
N ASP A 432 -13.72 32.85 1.28
CA ASP A 432 -14.43 33.24 2.50
C ASP A 432 -14.92 32.03 3.29
N ASP A 433 -15.40 30.97 2.63
CA ASP A 433 -15.79 29.73 3.31
C ASP A 433 -14.59 29.06 3.98
N LEU A 434 -13.44 29.03 3.31
CA LEU A 434 -12.22 28.46 3.86
C LEU A 434 -11.64 29.32 5.00
N ASP A 435 -11.66 30.64 4.87
CA ASP A 435 -11.17 31.56 5.89
C ASP A 435 -12.06 31.51 7.14
N LYS A 436 -13.39 31.44 6.97
CA LYS A 436 -14.31 31.16 8.08
C LYS A 436 -14.03 29.81 8.72
N ALA A 437 -13.78 28.77 7.92
CA ALA A 437 -13.49 27.44 8.42
C ALA A 437 -12.21 27.37 9.28
N ARG A 438 -11.20 28.21 9.02
CA ARG A 438 -9.99 28.31 9.85
C ARG A 438 -10.27 28.79 11.29
N SER A 439 -11.41 29.44 11.52
CA SER A 439 -11.81 29.89 12.86
C SER A 439 -12.61 28.84 13.65
N PHE A 440 -13.09 27.78 12.99
CA PHE A 440 -13.83 26.71 13.65
C PHE A 440 -12.89 25.76 14.38
N LYS A 441 -13.41 25.17 15.46
CA LYS A 441 -12.78 23.97 16.04
C LYS A 441 -12.85 22.84 15.02
N ASP A 442 -11.93 21.88 15.11
CA ASP A 442 -11.87 20.73 14.21
C ASP A 442 -13.21 19.99 14.06
N GLU A 443 -13.94 19.80 15.16
CA GLU A 443 -15.26 19.13 15.19
C GLU A 443 -16.37 19.92 14.50
N GLU A 444 -16.22 21.24 14.40
CA GLU A 444 -17.19 22.17 13.80
C GLU A 444 -16.82 22.52 12.35
N ASN A 445 -15.63 22.10 11.87
CA ASN A 445 -15.14 22.45 10.56
C ASN A 445 -15.80 21.57 9.48
N PRO A 446 -16.70 22.12 8.65
CA PRO A 446 -17.46 21.33 7.67
C PRO A 446 -16.60 20.85 6.50
N PHE A 447 -15.32 21.25 6.45
CA PHE A 447 -14.33 20.81 5.47
C PHE A 447 -13.36 19.76 6.03
N LYS A 448 -13.38 19.49 7.34
CA LYS A 448 -12.55 18.43 7.95
C LYS A 448 -13.21 17.08 7.70
N SER A 449 -12.41 16.09 7.29
CA SER A 449 -12.88 14.71 7.17
C SER A 449 -13.23 14.15 8.55
N PRO A 450 -14.43 13.58 8.77
CA PRO A 450 -14.84 13.08 10.08
C PRO A 450 -14.13 11.78 10.51
N ALA A 451 -13.47 11.06 9.61
CA ALA A 451 -12.58 9.94 9.94
C ALA A 451 -11.28 10.11 9.17
N SER A 452 -10.43 11.01 9.68
CA SER A 452 -9.17 11.39 9.04
C SER A 452 -7.99 10.60 9.58
N THR A 453 -6.90 10.67 8.84
CA THR A 453 -5.56 10.38 9.34
C THR A 453 -5.15 11.46 10.34
N THR A 454 -4.43 11.11 11.39
CA THR A 454 -3.88 12.12 12.31
C THR A 454 -2.66 12.82 11.68
N GLY A 455 -2.20 13.91 12.30
CA GLY A 455 -0.94 14.57 11.92
C GLY A 455 0.31 13.70 12.08
N ASN A 456 0.24 12.55 12.76
CA ASN A 456 1.35 11.61 12.89
C ASN A 456 1.50 10.70 11.67
N MET A 457 0.45 10.48 10.88
CA MET A 457 0.50 9.63 9.67
C MET A 457 1.68 10.03 8.76
N LYS A 458 1.79 11.31 8.40
CA LYS A 458 2.90 11.81 7.58
C LYS A 458 4.28 11.61 8.22
N LYS A 459 4.40 11.78 9.53
CA LYS A 459 5.69 11.62 10.24
C LYS A 459 6.14 10.16 10.22
N VAL A 460 5.19 9.24 10.43
CA VAL A 460 5.46 7.80 10.34
C VAL A 460 5.91 7.42 8.93
N LEU A 461 5.21 7.89 7.90
CA LEU A 461 5.60 7.63 6.51
C LEU A 461 7.00 8.17 6.19
N GLU A 462 7.31 9.42 6.55
CA GLU A 462 8.65 10.01 6.34
C GLU A 462 9.75 9.24 7.09
N ALA A 463 9.51 8.87 8.35
CA ALA A 463 10.47 8.08 9.14
C ALA A 463 10.73 6.71 8.50
N LEU A 464 9.69 6.02 8.04
CA LEU A 464 9.81 4.72 7.37
C LEU A 464 10.56 4.84 6.04
N LEU A 465 10.26 5.85 5.24
CA LEU A 465 10.95 6.11 3.98
C LEU A 465 12.44 6.40 4.18
N MET A 466 12.77 7.33 5.09
CA MET A 466 14.16 7.69 5.36
C MET A 466 14.93 6.53 6.00
N GLY A 467 14.34 5.84 6.97
CA GLY A 467 14.99 4.70 7.60
C GLY A 467 15.20 3.54 6.64
N ALA A 468 14.29 3.29 5.69
CA ALA A 468 14.51 2.31 4.63
C ALA A 468 15.75 2.63 3.78
N MET A 469 15.95 3.89 3.39
CA MET A 469 17.13 4.32 2.62
C MET A 469 18.42 4.18 3.43
N LEU A 470 18.40 4.60 4.69
CA LEU A 470 19.55 4.52 5.61
C LEU A 470 19.91 3.06 5.97
N ASP A 471 18.93 2.18 6.13
CA ASP A 471 19.15 0.74 6.30
C ASP A 471 19.86 0.16 5.08
N CYS A 472 19.36 0.44 3.87
CA CYS A 472 20.02 0.01 2.64
C CYS A 472 21.45 0.55 2.57
N LYS A 473 21.68 1.80 3.00
CA LYS A 473 23.03 2.43 3.11
C LYS A 473 23.98 1.64 3.95
N SER A 474 23.57 1.35 5.19
CA SER A 474 24.40 0.64 6.15
C SER A 474 24.78 -0.77 5.67
N ARG A 475 23.97 -1.34 4.76
CA ARG A 475 24.16 -2.68 4.19
C ARG A 475 24.83 -2.68 2.81
N GLY A 476 25.09 -1.50 2.23
CA GLY A 476 25.63 -1.38 0.87
C GLY A 476 24.70 -1.94 -0.22
N ILE A 477 23.38 -1.92 0.00
CA ILE A 477 22.37 -2.45 -0.93
C ILE A 477 21.80 -1.32 -1.77
N GLY A 478 21.73 -1.52 -3.08
CA GLY A 478 21.00 -0.63 -4.00
C GLY A 478 21.65 0.73 -4.27
N TYR A 479 22.97 0.81 -4.14
CA TYR A 479 23.75 2.00 -4.49
C TYR A 479 24.18 1.94 -5.96
N GLU A 480 24.11 3.08 -6.64
CA GLU A 480 24.82 3.24 -7.90
C GLU A 480 26.31 3.10 -7.61
N SER A 481 26.96 2.11 -8.22
CA SER A 481 28.41 2.04 -8.18
C SER A 481 28.95 3.27 -8.90
N VAL A 482 29.42 4.25 -8.14
CA VAL A 482 30.21 5.35 -8.69
C VAL A 482 31.51 4.69 -9.15
N ASP A 483 31.59 4.37 -10.43
CA ASP A 483 32.80 3.83 -11.01
C ASP A 483 33.86 4.94 -10.89
N GLU A 484 34.93 4.70 -10.12
CA GLU A 484 35.98 5.69 -9.76
C GLU A 484 36.69 6.30 -10.98
N SER A 485 36.39 5.81 -12.18
CA SER A 485 36.89 6.32 -13.45
C SER A 485 36.22 7.63 -13.92
N GLY A 486 35.09 8.05 -13.32
CA GLY A 486 34.30 9.17 -13.84
C GLY A 486 33.73 8.90 -15.25
N VAL A 487 33.82 7.66 -15.73
CA VAL A 487 33.32 7.20 -17.00
C VAL A 487 32.25 6.16 -16.72
N ASN A 488 30.99 6.52 -16.95
CA ASN A 488 29.86 5.61 -16.82
C ASN A 488 30.03 4.39 -17.74
N LYS A 489 30.54 3.28 -17.20
CA LYS A 489 30.43 1.96 -17.83
C LYS A 489 29.55 1.07 -16.97
N ALA A 490 28.28 0.97 -17.36
CA ALA A 490 27.33 0.03 -16.77
C ALA A 490 27.80 -1.42 -17.04
N LYS A 491 28.23 -2.13 -15.99
CA LYS A 491 28.33 -3.58 -15.97
C LYS A 491 26.94 -4.20 -15.97
#